data_AF-A0A7C7HZZ3-F1
#
_entry.id   AF-A0A7C7HZZ3-F1
#
_cell.length_a   1.000
_cell.length_b   1.000
_cell.length_c   1.000
_cell.angle_alpha   90.00
_cell.angle_beta   90.00
_cell.angle_gamma   90.00
#
_symmetry.space_group_name_H-M   'P 1'
#
loop_
_entity.id
_entity.type
_entity.pdbx_description
1 polymer ?
#
loop_
_entity_poly.entity_id
_entity_poly.type
_entity_poly.pdbx_seq_one_letter_code
_entity_poly.pdbx_strand_id
1 'polypeptide(L)'
;MFRQSGEFVTEKVVAPSTLSSGSAFVIALSPDAEQEWLYLADGTNHKVWTLRRSDLEIMDNFGRGGRQLGQFLRPHGMGIDSEGNLYVGEASTGRRVQKFVLRGGS
;
A
#
# COMPACT_ATOMS: atom_id res chain seq x y z
N MET A 1 -26.16 6.28 -18.07
CA MET A 1 -26.85 5.43 -17.08
C MET A 1 -25.79 4.58 -16.40
N PHE A 2 -25.52 4.80 -15.11
CA PHE A 2 -24.57 4.02 -14.32
C PHE A 2 -25.26 2.74 -13.84
N ARG A 3 -24.63 1.56 -13.98
CA ARG A 3 -25.16 0.28 -13.46
C ARG A 3 -24.41 -0.08 -12.18
N GLN A 4 -25.15 -0.39 -11.12
CA GLN A 4 -24.64 -0.67 -9.78
C GLN A 4 -24.43 -2.16 -9.46
N SER A 5 -24.33 -3.03 -10.48
CA SER A 5 -24.12 -4.47 -10.25
C SER A 5 -22.67 -4.75 -9.83
N GLY A 6 -22.34 -4.48 -8.56
CA GLY A 6 -21.11 -4.93 -7.93
C GLY A 6 -21.40 -6.13 -7.03
N GLU A 7 -20.75 -7.26 -7.28
CA GLU A 7 -20.75 -8.41 -6.37
C GLU A 7 -19.59 -8.25 -5.37
N PHE A 8 -19.87 -8.40 -4.09
CA PHE A 8 -18.83 -8.46 -3.06
C PHE A 8 -18.13 -9.83 -3.14
N VAL A 9 -16.79 -9.81 -3.20
CA VAL A 9 -15.99 -11.05 -3.28
C VAL A 9 -15.39 -11.41 -1.92
N THR A 10 -14.58 -10.53 -1.33
CA THR A 10 -13.92 -10.77 -0.05
C THR A 10 -13.42 -9.46 0.58
N GLU A 11 -13.08 -9.50 1.87
CA GLU A 11 -12.44 -8.42 2.60
C GLU A 11 -11.32 -8.92 3.51
N LYS A 12 -10.45 -8.00 3.93
CA LYS A 12 -9.42 -8.25 4.94
C LYS A 12 -9.33 -7.07 5.90
N VAL A 13 -9.46 -7.35 7.20
CA VAL A 13 -9.14 -6.37 8.24
C VAL A 13 -7.63 -6.36 8.47
N VAL A 14 -6.98 -5.23 8.18
CA VAL A 14 -5.55 -5.02 8.39
C VAL A 14 -5.34 -4.21 9.66
N ALA A 15 -4.42 -4.62 10.53
CA ALA A 15 -4.07 -3.93 11.78
C ALA A 15 -5.30 -3.47 12.60
N PRO A 16 -6.15 -4.39 13.11
CA PRO A 16 -7.40 -4.07 13.81
C PRO A 16 -7.21 -3.21 15.08
N SER A 17 -6.00 -3.21 15.65
CA SER A 17 -5.65 -2.39 16.82
C SER A 17 -5.30 -0.94 16.49
N THR A 18 -5.47 -0.50 15.24
CA THR A 18 -5.17 0.88 14.82
C THR A 18 -6.16 1.86 15.46
N LEU A 19 -5.65 2.78 16.28
CA LEU A 19 -6.46 3.61 17.18
C LEU A 19 -6.93 4.96 16.56
N SER A 20 -6.62 5.23 15.29
CA SER A 20 -6.93 6.50 14.61
C SER A 20 -7.74 6.26 13.33
N SER A 21 -7.43 6.94 12.22
CA SER A 21 -8.20 6.91 10.95
C SER A 21 -8.22 5.56 10.20
N GLY A 22 -7.94 4.43 10.86
CA GLY A 22 -7.78 3.12 10.24
C GLY A 22 -6.41 2.93 9.58
N SER A 23 -6.20 1.75 8.99
CA SER A 23 -4.92 1.28 8.46
C SER A 23 -4.86 1.20 6.94
N ALA A 24 -5.99 1.11 6.25
CA ALA A 24 -6.02 0.84 4.81
C ALA A 24 -6.34 2.11 4.02
N PHE A 25 -5.32 2.87 3.59
CA PHE A 25 -5.54 4.18 2.94
C PHE A 25 -5.50 4.13 1.41
N VAL A 26 -4.43 3.61 0.84
CA VAL A 26 -4.17 3.63 -0.62
C VAL A 26 -3.63 2.29 -1.04
N ILE A 27 -4.04 1.80 -2.22
CA ILE A 27 -3.52 0.56 -2.80
C ILE A 27 -2.71 0.82 -4.07
N ALA A 28 -1.81 -0.10 -4.39
CA ALA A 28 -1.17 -0.24 -5.70
C ALA A 28 -1.06 -1.73 -6.04
N LEU A 29 -1.32 -2.10 -7.28
CA LEU A 29 -1.18 -3.48 -7.75
C LEU A 29 0.22 -3.66 -8.31
N SER A 30 0.82 -4.84 -8.10
CA SER A 30 2.10 -5.17 -8.73
C SER A 30 2.00 -5.16 -10.26
N PRO A 31 3.12 -4.88 -10.95
CA PRO A 31 3.14 -4.70 -12.40
C PRO A 31 3.24 -6.03 -13.17
N ASP A 32 3.42 -7.16 -12.48
CA ASP A 32 3.42 -8.48 -13.12
C ASP A 32 2.04 -8.78 -13.73
N ALA A 33 2.02 -9.67 -14.72
CA ALA A 33 0.82 -9.95 -15.52
C ALA A 33 -0.36 -10.46 -14.67
N GLU A 34 -0.08 -11.20 -13.61
CA GLU A 34 -1.10 -11.77 -12.72
C GLU A 34 -1.55 -10.79 -11.63
N GLN A 35 -0.80 -9.68 -11.47
CA GLN A 35 -0.91 -8.74 -10.36
C GLN A 35 -0.91 -9.52 -9.04
N GLU A 36 0.10 -10.36 -8.84
CA GLU A 36 0.18 -11.29 -7.70
C GLU A 36 0.07 -10.54 -6.36
N TRP A 37 0.56 -9.31 -6.30
CA TRP A 37 0.65 -8.51 -5.08
C TRP A 37 -0.24 -7.26 -5.10
N LEU A 38 -0.79 -6.95 -3.92
CA LEU A 38 -1.40 -5.67 -3.60
C LEU A 38 -0.57 -5.00 -2.51
N TYR A 39 -0.03 -3.83 -2.80
CA TYR A 39 0.63 -2.97 -1.83
C TYR A 39 -0.41 -2.05 -1.20
N LEU A 40 -0.41 -1.95 0.12
CA LEU A 40 -1.36 -1.13 0.88
C LEU A 40 -0.61 -0.14 1.76
N ALA A 41 -0.78 1.15 1.49
CA ALA A 41 -0.25 2.21 2.33
C ALA A 41 -1.06 2.29 3.62
N ASP A 42 -0.36 2.10 4.74
CA ASP A 42 -0.89 2.30 6.08
C ASP A 42 -0.45 3.65 6.61
N GLY A 43 -1.34 4.63 6.41
CA GLY A 43 -1.06 6.00 6.78
C GLY A 43 -0.92 6.20 8.28
N THR A 44 -1.70 5.47 9.08
CA THR A 44 -1.69 5.60 10.54
C THR A 44 -0.47 4.90 11.14
N ASN A 45 -0.14 3.70 10.68
CA ASN A 45 0.99 2.92 11.21
C ASN A 45 2.30 3.14 10.44
N HIS A 46 2.30 4.07 9.49
CA HIS A 46 3.48 4.59 8.79
C HIS A 46 4.30 3.51 8.07
N LYS A 47 3.63 2.65 7.32
CA LYS A 47 4.24 1.53 6.60
C LYS A 47 3.46 1.21 5.33
N VAL A 48 4.01 0.33 4.53
CA VAL A 48 3.34 -0.29 3.40
C VAL A 48 3.27 -1.78 3.66
N TRP A 49 2.07 -2.36 3.58
CA TRP A 49 1.84 -3.80 3.63
C TRP A 49 1.93 -4.38 2.22
N THR A 50 2.44 -5.60 2.09
CA THR A 50 2.36 -6.40 0.87
C THR A 50 1.40 -7.55 1.13
N LEU A 51 0.32 -7.62 0.35
CA LEU A 51 -0.69 -8.65 0.44
C LEU A 51 -0.66 -9.50 -0.84
N ARG A 52 -0.87 -10.82 -0.71
CA ARG A 52 -1.20 -11.65 -1.87
C ARG A 52 -2.59 -11.26 -2.37
N ARG A 53 -2.74 -10.94 -3.66
CA ARG A 53 -4.01 -10.41 -4.20
C ARG A 53 -5.14 -11.44 -4.18
N SER A 54 -4.82 -12.73 -4.34
CA SER A 54 -5.82 -13.80 -4.45
C SER A 54 -6.66 -14.01 -3.19
N ASP A 55 -6.10 -13.78 -2.00
CA ASP A 55 -6.73 -14.08 -0.72
C ASP A 55 -6.56 -12.96 0.34
N LEU A 56 -5.86 -11.87 -0.02
CA LEU A 56 -5.53 -10.75 0.86
C LEU A 56 -4.71 -11.16 2.10
N GLU A 57 -3.98 -12.28 2.03
CA GLU A 57 -3.03 -12.67 3.05
C GLU A 57 -1.89 -11.64 3.12
N ILE A 58 -1.55 -11.19 4.34
CA ILE A 58 -0.43 -10.25 4.56
C ILE A 58 0.86 -11.05 4.52
N MET A 59 1.69 -10.78 3.53
CA MET A 59 2.94 -11.50 3.31
C MET A 59 4.14 -10.79 3.91
N ASP A 60 4.15 -9.45 3.81
CA ASP A 60 5.26 -8.64 4.30
C ASP A 60 4.82 -7.19 4.60
N ASN A 61 5.71 -6.40 5.16
CA ASN A 61 5.58 -4.96 5.26
C ASN A 61 6.95 -4.28 5.35
N PHE A 62 7.00 -3.03 4.92
CA PHE A 62 8.19 -2.21 5.11
C PHE A 62 7.84 -0.78 5.56
N GLY A 63 8.81 -0.16 6.21
CA GLY A 63 8.71 1.19 6.74
C GLY A 63 8.24 1.26 8.19
N ARG A 64 8.42 2.45 8.75
CA ARG A 64 8.03 2.83 10.11
C ARG A 64 7.90 4.35 10.21
N GLY A 65 7.33 4.83 11.31
CA GLY A 65 7.23 6.26 11.59
C GLY A 65 8.59 6.96 11.60
N GLY A 66 8.70 8.08 10.88
CA GLY A 66 9.86 8.97 10.96
C GLY A 66 10.20 9.67 9.64
N ARG A 67 11.33 10.39 9.65
CA ARG A 67 11.75 11.28 8.54
C ARG A 67 12.96 10.75 7.75
N GLN A 68 13.55 9.64 8.17
CA GLN A 68 14.71 9.05 7.48
C GLN A 68 14.30 8.28 6.23
N LEU A 69 15.29 7.78 5.48
CA LEU A 69 15.08 6.92 4.32
C LEU A 69 14.30 5.66 4.73
N GLY A 70 13.26 5.33 3.96
CA GLY A 70 12.38 4.18 4.22
C GLY A 70 11.46 4.37 5.42
N GLN A 71 11.45 5.54 6.07
CA GLN A 71 10.47 5.90 7.08
C GLN A 71 9.40 6.79 6.47
N PHE A 72 8.21 6.80 7.09
CA PHE A 72 7.08 7.54 6.58
C PHE A 72 6.39 8.38 7.67
N LEU A 73 5.75 9.45 7.21
CA LEU A 73 4.79 10.27 7.90
C LEU A 73 3.51 10.28 7.06
N ARG A 74 2.57 9.41 7.41
CA ARG A 74 1.25 9.30 6.77
C ARG A 74 1.33 9.08 5.24
N PRO A 75 1.87 7.93 4.78
CA PRO A 75 1.88 7.59 3.36
C PRO A 75 0.44 7.56 2.82
N HIS A 76 0.20 8.30 1.74
CA HIS A 76 -1.15 8.54 1.18
C HIS A 76 -1.13 8.77 -0.35
N GLY A 77 -0.06 8.39 -1.01
CA GLY A 77 0.00 8.31 -2.47
C GLY A 77 0.88 7.14 -2.84
N MET A 78 0.43 6.29 -3.77
CA MET A 78 1.23 5.21 -4.30
C MET A 78 1.06 5.09 -5.81
N GLY A 79 2.15 4.75 -6.49
CA GLY A 79 2.15 4.43 -7.91
C GLY A 79 3.38 3.60 -8.25
N ILE A 80 3.26 2.75 -9.27
CA ILE A 80 4.35 1.91 -9.74
C ILE A 80 4.68 2.32 -11.18
N ASP A 81 5.97 2.52 -11.47
CA ASP A 81 6.43 2.82 -12.83
C ASP A 81 6.60 1.55 -13.69
N SER A 82 6.86 1.74 -14.99
CA SER A 82 7.07 0.65 -15.94
C SER A 82 8.31 -0.21 -15.67
N GLU A 83 9.21 0.24 -14.80
CA GLU A 83 10.38 -0.51 -14.35
C GLU A 83 10.10 -1.28 -13.04
N GLY A 84 8.87 -1.22 -12.53
CA GLY A 84 8.46 -1.90 -11.29
C GLY A 84 8.91 -1.21 -10.01
N ASN A 85 9.27 0.08 -10.06
CA ASN A 85 9.58 0.85 -8.87
C ASN A 85 8.31 1.42 -8.24
N LEU A 86 8.17 1.27 -6.93
CA LEU A 86 7.08 1.86 -6.15
C LEU A 86 7.47 3.26 -5.67
N TYR A 87 6.59 4.23 -5.92
CA TYR A 87 6.68 5.60 -5.40
C TYR A 87 5.65 5.75 -4.29
N VAL A 88 6.10 6.23 -3.14
CA VAL A 88 5.23 6.50 -1.98
C VAL A 88 5.29 7.98 -1.66
N GLY A 89 4.14 8.66 -1.80
CA GLY A 89 3.92 10.04 -1.41
C GLY A 89 3.37 10.17 0.00
N GLU A 90 3.93 11.09 0.77
CA GLU A 90 3.59 11.33 2.17
C GLU A 90 2.69 12.58 2.30
N ALA A 91 1.55 12.44 2.99
CA ALA A 91 0.65 13.56 3.26
C ALA A 91 1.02 14.32 4.55
N SER A 92 0.25 15.37 4.88
CA SER A 92 0.43 16.18 6.09
C SER A 92 1.82 16.82 6.18
N THR A 93 2.60 16.53 7.21
CA THR A 93 3.93 17.10 7.45
C THR A 93 5.08 16.26 6.88
N GLY A 94 4.77 15.16 6.17
CA GLY A 94 5.73 14.32 5.47
C GLY A 94 6.36 15.03 4.27
N ARG A 95 5.53 15.63 3.39
CA ARG A 95 5.92 16.51 2.28
C ARG A 95 7.05 15.95 1.41
N ARG A 96 7.05 14.64 1.18
CA ARG A 96 8.10 13.93 0.45
C ARG A 96 7.50 12.81 -0.39
N VAL A 97 8.20 12.46 -1.45
CA VAL A 97 8.02 11.23 -2.22
C VAL A 97 9.29 10.40 -2.09
N GLN A 98 9.15 9.08 -1.94
CA GLN A 98 10.27 8.13 -1.90
C GLN A 98 10.06 7.05 -2.96
N LYS A 99 11.14 6.64 -3.65
CA LYS A 99 11.16 5.57 -4.66
C LYS A 99 11.77 4.30 -4.06
N PHE A 100 11.13 3.15 -4.28
CA PHE A 100 11.56 1.85 -3.79
C PHE A 100 11.61 0.83 -4.93
N VAL A 101 12.66 0.01 -4.95
CA VAL A 101 12.69 -1.20 -5.76
C VAL A 101 11.88 -2.26 -5.03
N LEU A 102 10.84 -2.78 -5.67
CA LEU A 102 10.05 -3.88 -5.13
C LEU A 102 10.84 -5.19 -5.27
N ARG A 103 11.06 -5.89 -4.16
CA ARG A 103 11.60 -7.25 -4.21
C ARG A 103 10.44 -8.21 -4.46
N GLY A 104 10.38 -8.79 -5.67
CA GLY A 104 9.30 -9.71 -6.06
C GLY A 104 8.87 -9.64 -7.53
N GLY A 105 9.44 -8.74 -8.33
CA GLY A 105 9.21 -8.70 -9.78
C GLY A 105 10.28 -9.47 -10.54
N SER A 106 10.11 -10.78 -10.69
CA SER A 106 10.79 -11.60 -11.71
C SER A 106 9.78 -12.48 -12.39
#